data_AF-A0A2K8KVW6-F1
#
_entry.id   AF-A0A2K8KVW6-F1
#
_cell.length_a   1.000
_cell.length_b   1.000
_cell.length_c   1.000
_cell.angle_alpha   90.00
_cell.angle_beta   90.00
_cell.angle_gamma   90.00
#
_symmetry.space_group_name_H-M   'P 1'
#
loop_
_entity.id
_entity.type
_entity.pdbx_description
1 polymer ?
#
loop_
_entity_poly.entity_id
_entity_poly.type
_entity_poly.pdbx_seq_one_letter_code
_entity_poly.pdbx_strand_id
1 'polypeptide(L)'
;MSSASAIDVLQFWFSELEPRQWWVKDERLDEEIRQRFGDLHRDAVAAKLYDWRETAVGRLAEIIVLDQFSRNIHRDTPNAFAFDGMVLVLAQEAVRIGADQEFDVPEKAFFYMPYMHSESMAIHTQALKLFDQPGAEYNLEFEIKHKAIIDRFGRYPHRNAILGRESTPEEIEFLTQPDSSF
;
A
#
# COMPACT_ATOMS: atom_id res chain seq x y z
N MET A 1 2.11 -19.30 -15.48
CA MET A 1 1.77 -17.91 -15.80
C MET A 1 0.40 -17.69 -15.22
N SER A 2 0.24 -16.69 -14.35
CA SER A 2 -1.08 -16.30 -13.84
C SER A 2 -2.04 -16.01 -15.00
N SER A 3 -3.31 -16.39 -14.86
CA SER A 3 -4.36 -16.05 -15.84
C SER A 3 -5.03 -14.71 -15.57
N ALA A 4 -4.84 -14.13 -14.38
CA ALA A 4 -5.47 -12.86 -14.01
C ALA A 4 -4.74 -11.68 -14.67
N SER A 5 -5.51 -10.79 -15.28
CA SER A 5 -5.07 -9.56 -15.94
C SER A 5 -5.12 -8.35 -14.99
N ALA A 6 -4.59 -7.21 -15.44
CA ALA A 6 -4.68 -5.95 -14.70
C ALA A 6 -6.14 -5.54 -14.43
N ILE A 7 -7.03 -5.78 -15.42
CA ILE A 7 -8.46 -5.48 -15.30
C ILE A 7 -9.10 -6.35 -14.22
N ASP A 8 -8.75 -7.63 -14.14
CA ASP A 8 -9.29 -8.53 -13.12
C ASP A 8 -8.91 -8.07 -11.70
N VAL A 9 -7.70 -7.53 -11.52
CA VAL A 9 -7.26 -6.94 -10.24
C VAL A 9 -8.10 -5.72 -9.89
N LEU A 10 -8.26 -4.78 -10.82
CA LEU A 10 -9.01 -3.55 -10.55
C LEU A 10 -10.50 -3.82 -10.34
N GLN A 11 -11.09 -4.72 -11.13
CA GLN A 11 -12.49 -5.13 -10.97
C GLN A 11 -12.69 -5.79 -9.61
N PHE A 12 -11.82 -6.71 -9.22
CA PHE A 12 -11.90 -7.30 -7.89
C PHE A 12 -11.81 -6.22 -6.80
N TRP A 13 -10.78 -5.38 -6.87
CA TRP A 13 -10.50 -4.42 -5.80
C TRP A 13 -11.54 -3.31 -5.68
N PHE A 14 -12.01 -2.75 -6.79
CA PHE A 14 -12.88 -1.57 -6.78
C PHE A 14 -14.37 -1.87 -7.04
N SER A 15 -14.70 -3.03 -7.63
CA SER A 15 -16.09 -3.37 -7.97
C SER A 15 -16.65 -4.53 -7.14
N GLU A 16 -15.84 -5.53 -6.78
CA GLU A 16 -16.30 -6.67 -5.99
C GLU A 16 -16.20 -6.43 -4.47
N LEU A 17 -15.25 -5.59 -4.04
CA LEU A 17 -15.09 -5.22 -2.63
C LEU A 17 -15.84 -3.93 -2.29
N GLU A 18 -16.40 -3.91 -1.08
CA GLU A 18 -16.87 -2.68 -0.46
C GLU A 18 -15.67 -1.85 0.05
N PRO A 19 -15.71 -0.50 0.02
CA PRO A 19 -14.59 0.35 0.47
C PRO A 19 -14.04 0.04 1.87
N ARG A 20 -14.90 -0.43 2.78
CA ARG A 20 -14.47 -0.84 4.14
C ARG A 20 -13.52 -2.05 4.13
N GLN A 21 -13.64 -2.93 3.13
CA GLN A 21 -12.89 -4.18 3.05
C GLN A 21 -11.42 -3.96 2.66
N TRP A 22 -11.07 -2.79 2.11
CA TRP A 22 -9.68 -2.42 1.86
C TRP A 22 -8.88 -2.25 3.15
N TRP A 23 -9.56 -1.89 4.26
CA TRP A 23 -8.91 -1.44 5.49
C TRP A 23 -9.09 -2.41 6.66
N VAL A 24 -10.10 -3.28 6.61
CA VAL A 24 -10.42 -4.20 7.72
C VAL A 24 -9.73 -5.55 7.52
N LYS A 25 -9.11 -6.06 8.59
CA LYS A 25 -8.62 -7.45 8.63
C LYS A 25 -9.80 -8.42 8.50
N ASP A 26 -9.78 -9.23 7.45
CA ASP A 26 -10.74 -10.30 7.19
C ASP A 26 -9.99 -11.52 6.61
N GLU A 27 -9.87 -12.58 7.42
CA GLU A 27 -9.14 -13.80 7.04
C GLU A 27 -9.76 -14.50 5.82
N ARG A 28 -11.08 -14.36 5.61
CA ARG A 28 -11.75 -14.92 4.43
C ARG A 28 -11.35 -14.16 3.17
N LEU A 29 -11.27 -12.84 3.25
CA LEU A 29 -10.79 -12.01 2.15
C LEU A 29 -9.31 -12.28 1.85
N ASP A 30 -8.49 -12.45 2.89
CA ASP A 30 -7.07 -12.79 2.73
C ASP A 30 -6.88 -14.11 1.98
N GLU A 31 -7.66 -15.13 2.34
CA GLU A 31 -7.64 -16.43 1.66
C GLU A 31 -8.17 -16.32 0.23
N GLU A 32 -9.21 -15.54 -0.01
CA GLU A 32 -9.72 -15.28 -1.37
C GLU A 32 -8.66 -14.62 -2.26
N ILE A 33 -7.98 -13.59 -1.75
CA ILE A 33 -6.89 -12.91 -2.48
C ILE A 33 -5.73 -13.88 -2.73
N ARG A 34 -5.36 -14.70 -1.73
CA ARG A 34 -4.30 -15.70 -1.85
C ARG A 34 -4.62 -16.73 -2.93
N GLN A 35 -5.86 -17.23 -2.97
CA GLN A 35 -6.29 -18.23 -3.96
C GLN A 35 -6.39 -17.65 -5.37
N ARG A 36 -6.99 -16.45 -5.53
CA ARG A 36 -7.23 -15.84 -6.85
C ARG A 36 -5.98 -15.21 -7.45
N PHE A 37 -5.16 -14.55 -6.62
CA PHE A 37 -4.07 -13.68 -7.08
C PHE A 37 -2.69 -14.08 -6.56
N GLY A 38 -2.56 -15.16 -5.78
CA GLY A 38 -1.26 -15.59 -5.24
C GLY A 38 -0.21 -15.90 -6.31
N ASP A 39 -0.61 -16.46 -7.45
CA ASP A 39 0.29 -16.71 -8.58
C ASP A 39 0.69 -15.41 -9.29
N LEU A 40 -0.26 -14.49 -9.45
CA LEU A 40 -0.03 -13.16 -10.00
C LEU A 40 0.94 -12.36 -9.13
N HIS A 41 0.75 -12.41 -7.81
CA HIS A 41 1.63 -11.77 -6.83
C HIS A 41 3.07 -12.27 -6.96
N ARG A 42 3.27 -13.59 -7.08
CA ARG A 42 4.61 -14.16 -7.31
C ARG A 42 5.23 -13.71 -8.62
N ASP A 43 4.42 -13.58 -9.68
CA ASP A 43 4.89 -13.04 -10.97
C ASP A 43 5.23 -11.54 -10.87
N ALA A 44 4.45 -10.74 -10.13
CA ALA A 44 4.70 -9.32 -9.86
C ALA A 44 5.98 -9.10 -9.04
N VAL A 45 6.18 -9.87 -7.98
CA VAL A 45 7.40 -9.83 -7.15
C VAL A 45 8.65 -10.17 -7.97
N ALA A 46 8.51 -11.05 -8.96
CA ALA A 46 9.57 -11.39 -9.90
C ALA A 46 9.71 -10.39 -11.07
N ALA A 47 9.03 -9.23 -11.00
CA ALA A 47 9.01 -8.18 -12.01
C ALA A 47 8.59 -8.64 -13.42
N LYS A 48 7.77 -9.70 -13.52
CA LYS A 48 7.31 -10.24 -14.81
C LYS A 48 6.17 -9.44 -15.45
N LEU A 49 5.53 -8.55 -14.69
CA LEU A 49 4.44 -7.68 -15.15
C LEU A 49 4.95 -6.35 -15.73
N TYR A 50 6.18 -6.33 -16.26
CA TYR A 50 6.81 -5.09 -16.71
C TYR A 50 6.04 -4.39 -17.84
N ASP A 51 5.29 -5.15 -18.63
CA ASP A 51 4.41 -4.69 -19.70
C ASP A 51 3.19 -3.93 -19.17
N TRP A 52 2.70 -4.23 -17.96
CA TRP A 52 1.60 -3.50 -17.33
C TRP A 52 1.94 -2.01 -17.12
N ARG A 53 3.23 -1.69 -17.05
CA ARG A 53 3.74 -0.33 -16.86
C ARG A 53 3.57 0.56 -18.10
N GLU A 54 3.13 0.01 -19.22
CA GLU A 54 2.84 0.80 -20.43
C GLU A 54 1.53 1.62 -20.31
N THR A 55 0.65 1.27 -19.37
CA THR A 55 -0.66 1.91 -19.21
C THR A 55 -0.93 2.32 -17.76
N ALA A 56 -1.80 3.31 -17.56
CA ALA A 56 -2.18 3.76 -16.22
C ALA A 56 -2.93 2.67 -15.42
N VAL A 57 -3.82 1.93 -16.09
CA VAL A 57 -4.54 0.75 -15.56
C VAL A 57 -3.58 -0.32 -15.07
N GLY A 58 -2.62 -0.73 -15.91
CA GLY A 58 -1.66 -1.76 -15.54
C GLY A 58 -0.76 -1.33 -14.37
N ARG A 59 -0.35 -0.05 -14.33
CA ARG A 59 0.42 0.51 -13.21
C ARG A 59 -0.35 0.45 -11.90
N LEU A 60 -1.60 0.89 -11.89
CA LEU A 60 -2.45 0.84 -10.69
C LEU A 60 -2.62 -0.60 -10.19
N ALA A 61 -2.89 -1.53 -11.12
CA ALA A 61 -3.05 -2.93 -10.78
C ALA A 61 -1.76 -3.55 -10.21
N GLU A 62 -0.60 -3.26 -10.80
CA GLU A 62 0.70 -3.73 -10.28
C GLU A 62 0.97 -3.16 -8.88
N ILE A 63 0.64 -1.88 -8.64
CA ILE A 63 0.75 -1.24 -7.32
C ILE A 63 -0.15 -1.95 -6.31
N ILE A 64 -1.43 -2.19 -6.62
CA ILE A 64 -2.37 -2.88 -5.70
C ILE A 64 -1.88 -4.29 -5.38
N VAL A 65 -1.40 -5.05 -6.37
CA VAL A 65 -0.87 -6.40 -6.15
C VAL A 65 0.34 -6.36 -5.20
N LEU A 66 1.28 -5.46 -5.42
CA LEU A 66 2.52 -5.42 -4.64
C LEU A 66 2.36 -4.75 -3.27
N ASP A 67 1.43 -3.82 -3.12
CA ASP A 67 1.21 -3.09 -1.87
C ASP A 67 0.09 -3.73 -1.04
N GLN A 68 -1.14 -3.75 -1.57
CA GLN A 68 -2.32 -4.20 -0.83
C GLN A 68 -2.37 -5.73 -0.74
N PHE A 69 -2.27 -6.45 -1.86
CA PHE A 69 -2.34 -7.92 -1.80
C PHE A 69 -1.18 -8.52 -1.02
N SER A 70 0.02 -7.92 -1.03
CA SER A 70 1.12 -8.35 -0.15
C SER A 70 0.69 -8.37 1.32
N ARG A 71 -0.01 -7.33 1.79
CA ARG A 71 -0.48 -7.19 3.18
C ARG A 71 -1.56 -8.21 3.53
N ASN A 72 -2.43 -8.56 2.59
CA ASN A 72 -3.44 -9.62 2.75
C ASN A 72 -2.81 -11.04 2.70
N ILE A 73 -2.03 -11.33 1.65
CA ILE A 73 -1.46 -12.66 1.39
C ILE A 73 -0.46 -13.06 2.49
N HIS A 74 0.34 -12.11 2.95
CA HIS A 74 1.43 -12.32 3.91
C HIS A 74 1.14 -11.72 5.29
N ARG A 75 -0.13 -11.54 5.64
CA ARG A 75 -0.55 -10.95 6.90
C ARG A 75 0.18 -11.56 8.09
N ASP A 76 0.55 -10.71 9.05
CA ASP A 76 1.26 -11.09 10.28
C ASP A 76 2.64 -11.75 10.03
N THR A 77 3.25 -11.50 8.85
CA THR A 77 4.62 -11.93 8.51
C THR A 77 5.46 -10.77 7.96
N PRO A 78 6.81 -10.86 7.99
CA PRO A 78 7.69 -9.83 7.41
C PRO A 78 7.42 -9.57 5.92
N ASN A 79 6.95 -10.58 5.19
CA ASN A 79 6.70 -10.50 3.76
C ASN A 79 5.57 -9.54 3.38
N ALA A 80 4.72 -9.13 4.33
CA ALA A 80 3.72 -8.08 4.11
C ALA A 80 4.35 -6.73 3.73
N PHE A 81 5.60 -6.48 4.14
CA PHE A 81 6.32 -5.21 3.94
C PHE A 81 7.54 -5.33 3.03
N ALA A 82 7.90 -6.55 2.62
CA ALA A 82 9.16 -6.84 1.93
C ALA A 82 9.30 -6.12 0.58
N PHE A 83 8.18 -5.71 -0.02
CA PHE A 83 8.14 -5.11 -1.36
C PHE A 83 7.80 -3.61 -1.35
N ASP A 84 7.67 -2.99 -0.16
CA ASP A 84 7.31 -1.57 -0.02
C ASP A 84 8.27 -0.65 -0.80
N GLY A 85 9.56 -0.97 -0.79
CA GLY A 85 10.56 -0.19 -1.55
C GLY A 85 10.36 -0.29 -3.07
N MET A 86 10.03 -1.47 -3.60
CA MET A 86 9.78 -1.66 -5.03
C MET A 86 8.49 -0.95 -5.45
N VAL A 87 7.42 -1.11 -4.67
CA VAL A 87 6.13 -0.51 -5.02
C VAL A 87 6.16 1.02 -4.91
N LEU A 88 6.94 1.58 -3.99
CA LEU A 88 7.21 3.02 -3.94
C LEU A 88 7.89 3.54 -5.21
N VAL A 89 8.89 2.82 -5.74
CA VAL A 89 9.55 3.21 -7.01
C VAL A 89 8.55 3.20 -8.17
N LEU A 90 7.69 2.17 -8.24
CA LEU A 90 6.66 2.08 -9.28
C LEU A 90 5.62 3.20 -9.16
N ALA A 91 5.19 3.51 -7.95
CA ALA A 91 4.29 4.62 -7.66
C ALA A 91 4.89 5.98 -8.04
N GLN A 92 6.16 6.21 -7.69
CA GLN A 92 6.90 7.41 -8.09
C GLN A 92 6.97 7.58 -9.60
N GLU A 93 7.25 6.52 -10.33
CA GLU A 93 7.27 6.57 -11.79
C GLU A 93 5.87 6.78 -12.39
N ALA A 94 4.83 6.20 -11.80
CA ALA A 94 3.44 6.42 -12.23
C ALA A 94 3.02 7.90 -12.06
N VAL A 95 3.31 8.48 -10.89
CA VAL A 95 3.04 9.91 -10.60
C VAL A 95 3.88 10.82 -11.49
N ARG A 96 5.16 10.49 -11.72
CA ARG A 96 6.07 11.30 -12.55
C ARG A 96 5.54 11.48 -13.98
N ILE A 97 4.86 10.48 -14.54
CA ILE A 97 4.28 10.54 -15.88
C ILE A 97 2.81 11.00 -15.90
N GLY A 98 2.21 11.24 -14.73
CA GLY A 98 0.81 11.66 -14.59
C GLY A 98 -0.21 10.54 -14.79
N ALA A 99 0.17 9.27 -14.64
CA ALA A 99 -0.74 8.13 -14.81
C ALA A 99 -1.87 8.13 -13.77
N ASP A 100 -1.60 8.63 -12.57
CA ASP A 100 -2.55 8.84 -11.49
C ASP A 100 -3.69 9.81 -11.87
N GLN A 101 -3.45 10.72 -12.83
CA GLN A 101 -4.44 11.71 -13.25
C GLN A 101 -5.54 11.17 -14.16
N GLU A 102 -5.40 9.92 -14.63
CA GLU A 102 -6.44 9.22 -15.41
C GLU A 102 -7.56 8.64 -14.54
N PHE A 103 -7.42 8.69 -13.20
CA PHE A 103 -8.32 8.06 -12.24
C PHE A 103 -9.04 9.06 -11.35
N ASP A 104 -10.23 8.67 -10.90
CA ASP A 104 -10.98 9.39 -9.87
C ASP A 104 -10.34 9.21 -8.50
N VAL A 105 -10.67 10.11 -7.57
CA VAL A 105 -9.98 10.25 -6.28
C VAL A 105 -9.84 8.96 -5.47
N PRO A 106 -10.88 8.10 -5.33
CA PRO A 106 -10.76 6.87 -4.55
C PRO A 106 -9.72 5.89 -5.12
N GLU A 107 -9.65 5.75 -6.44
CA GLU A 107 -8.69 4.87 -7.11
C GLU A 107 -7.30 5.52 -7.14
N LYS A 108 -7.26 6.84 -7.38
CA LYS A 108 -6.04 7.66 -7.37
C LYS A 108 -5.28 7.53 -6.05
N ALA A 109 -5.98 7.47 -4.91
CA ALA A 109 -5.37 7.31 -3.60
C ALA A 109 -4.46 6.08 -3.51
N PHE A 110 -4.74 5.00 -4.26
CA PHE A 110 -3.92 3.78 -4.26
C PHE A 110 -2.58 3.96 -4.98
N PHE A 111 -2.41 4.96 -5.86
CA PHE A 111 -1.07 5.35 -6.32
C PHE A 111 -0.23 5.96 -5.20
N TYR A 112 -0.86 6.54 -4.17
CA TYR A 112 -0.18 7.28 -3.12
C TYR A 112 0.02 6.45 -1.85
N MET A 113 -0.73 5.35 -1.65
CA MET A 113 -0.55 4.45 -0.49
C MET A 113 0.90 3.97 -0.32
N PRO A 114 1.67 3.62 -1.38
CA PRO A 114 3.10 3.31 -1.24
C PRO A 114 3.93 4.42 -0.59
N TYR A 115 3.56 5.69 -0.79
CA TYR A 115 4.22 6.82 -0.13
C TYR A 115 3.87 6.85 1.36
N MET A 116 2.59 6.65 1.70
CA MET A 116 2.10 6.58 3.08
C MET A 116 2.69 5.38 3.83
N HIS A 117 3.08 4.30 3.15
CA HIS A 117 3.66 3.11 3.77
C HIS A 117 5.19 3.17 3.96
N SER A 118 5.86 4.20 3.44
CA SER A 118 7.31 4.33 3.48
C SER A 118 7.83 4.78 4.85
N GLU A 119 8.84 4.10 5.41
CA GLU A 119 9.56 4.59 6.60
C GLU A 119 10.59 5.68 6.24
N SER A 120 10.12 6.81 5.67
CA SER A 120 10.98 7.93 5.26
C SER A 120 10.28 9.29 5.34
N MET A 121 10.84 10.20 6.16
CA MET A 121 10.32 11.56 6.33
C MET A 121 10.25 12.35 5.02
N ALA A 122 11.22 12.15 4.12
CA ALA A 122 11.26 12.83 2.83
C ALA A 122 10.11 12.37 1.92
N ILE A 123 9.72 11.10 2.01
CA ILE A 123 8.62 10.53 1.23
C ILE A 123 7.27 11.03 1.75
N HIS A 124 7.07 11.06 3.08
CA HIS A 124 5.87 11.65 3.68
C HIS A 124 5.68 13.13 3.34
N THR A 125 6.77 13.87 3.18
CA THR A 125 6.69 15.28 2.73
C THR A 125 6.12 15.40 1.31
N GLN A 126 6.34 14.40 0.44
CA GLN A 126 5.71 14.36 -0.88
C GLN A 126 4.30 13.78 -0.81
N ALA A 127 4.08 12.74 0.00
CA ALA A 127 2.78 12.12 0.21
C ALA A 127 1.73 13.15 0.63
N LEU A 128 2.05 14.04 1.57
CA LEU A 128 1.15 15.13 1.97
C LEU A 128 0.66 15.96 0.78
N LYS A 129 1.54 16.31 -0.16
CA LYS A 129 1.16 17.09 -1.34
C LYS A 129 0.30 16.30 -2.31
N LEU A 130 0.53 14.99 -2.39
CA LEU A 130 -0.24 14.11 -3.27
C LEU A 130 -1.65 13.87 -2.73
N PHE A 131 -1.80 13.69 -1.41
CA PHE A 131 -3.09 13.52 -0.74
C PHE A 131 -3.84 14.83 -0.53
N ASP A 132 -3.19 15.99 -0.58
CA ASP A 132 -3.83 17.32 -0.51
C ASP A 132 -4.56 17.67 -1.82
N GLN A 133 -5.64 16.92 -2.09
CA GLN A 133 -6.50 17.07 -3.25
C GLN A 133 -7.98 17.06 -2.84
N PRO A 134 -8.85 17.78 -3.56
CA PRO A 134 -10.28 17.74 -3.31
C PRO A 134 -10.84 16.32 -3.38
N GLY A 135 -11.61 15.90 -2.36
CA GLY A 135 -12.20 14.57 -2.27
C GLY A 135 -11.29 13.51 -1.62
N ALA A 136 -10.03 13.84 -1.31
CA ALA A 136 -9.08 12.95 -0.65
C ALA A 136 -8.89 13.29 0.84
N GLU A 137 -9.75 14.13 1.42
CA GLU A 137 -9.59 14.69 2.77
C GLU A 137 -9.45 13.58 3.83
N TYR A 138 -10.24 12.51 3.68
CA TYR A 138 -10.13 11.35 4.56
C TYR A 138 -8.74 10.71 4.49
N ASN A 139 -8.21 10.45 3.30
CA ASN A 139 -6.86 9.89 3.15
C ASN A 139 -5.77 10.86 3.64
N LEU A 140 -5.95 12.17 3.43
CA LEU A 140 -5.03 13.20 3.92
C LEU A 140 -4.94 13.21 5.45
N GLU A 141 -6.06 13.03 6.16
CA GLU A 141 -6.04 12.91 7.62
C GLU A 141 -5.19 11.72 8.09
N PHE A 142 -5.28 10.58 7.41
CA PHE A 142 -4.42 9.43 7.71
C PHE A 142 -2.96 9.69 7.37
N GLU A 143 -2.67 10.33 6.24
CA GLU A 143 -1.29 10.69 5.88
C GLU A 143 -0.65 11.59 6.95
N ILE A 144 -1.38 12.57 7.49
CA ILE A 144 -0.90 13.44 8.57
C ILE A 144 -0.54 12.60 9.82
N LYS A 145 -1.37 11.61 10.18
CA LYS A 145 -1.09 10.71 11.30
C LYS A 145 0.14 9.84 11.03
N HIS A 146 0.25 9.26 9.84
CA HIS A 146 1.41 8.45 9.44
C HIS A 146 2.70 9.26 9.49
N LYS A 147 2.68 10.47 8.92
CA LYS A 147 3.82 11.39 8.97
C LYS A 147 4.22 11.72 10.41
N ALA A 148 3.27 11.94 11.31
CA ALA A 148 3.59 12.22 12.71
C ALA A 148 4.34 11.06 13.39
N ILE A 149 4.00 9.81 13.06
CA ILE A 149 4.74 8.63 13.53
C ILE A 149 6.16 8.63 12.97
N ILE A 150 6.31 8.83 11.66
CA ILE A 150 7.63 8.83 11.00
C ILE A 150 8.51 10.01 11.44
N ASP A 151 7.95 11.19 11.66
CA ASP A 151 8.68 12.34 12.20
C ASP A 151 9.19 12.07 13.62
N ARG A 152 8.43 11.32 14.43
CA ARG A 152 8.77 11.01 15.82
C ARG A 152 9.79 9.87 15.94
N PHE A 153 9.63 8.80 15.18
CA PHE A 153 10.39 7.55 15.35
C PHE A 153 11.30 7.20 14.18
N GLY A 154 11.16 7.87 13.03
CA GLY A 154 11.87 7.53 11.79
C GLY A 154 11.43 6.22 11.12
N ARG A 155 10.48 5.50 11.73
CA ARG A 155 9.97 4.18 11.31
C ARG A 155 8.59 3.93 11.93
N TYR A 156 7.93 2.84 11.58
CA TYR A 156 6.67 2.39 12.19
C TYR A 156 6.92 1.42 13.35
N PRO A 157 6.68 1.82 14.61
CA PRO A 157 6.94 0.95 15.76
C PRO A 157 6.11 -0.34 15.75
N HIS A 158 4.89 -0.31 15.21
CA HIS A 158 4.03 -1.50 15.13
C HIS A 158 4.61 -2.61 14.24
N ARG A 159 5.55 -2.28 13.34
CA ARG A 159 6.25 -3.28 12.51
C ARG A 159 7.44 -3.92 13.23
N ASN A 160 7.88 -3.40 14.39
CA ASN A 160 9.12 -3.83 15.04
C ASN A 160 9.13 -5.33 15.35
N ALA A 161 8.09 -5.85 15.99
CA ALA A 161 8.02 -7.27 16.34
C ALA A 161 8.05 -8.17 15.10
N ILE A 162 7.27 -7.83 14.07
CA ILE A 162 7.20 -8.60 12.82
C ILE A 162 8.54 -8.56 12.07
N LEU A 163 9.24 -7.43 12.09
CA LEU A 163 10.53 -7.24 11.40
C LEU A 163 11.74 -7.63 12.27
N GLY A 164 11.54 -8.17 13.48
CA GLY A 164 12.62 -8.56 14.39
C GLY A 164 13.46 -7.39 14.92
N ARG A 165 12.87 -6.19 15.01
CA ARG A 165 13.51 -4.99 15.55
C ARG A 165 13.22 -4.87 17.05
N GLU A 166 14.21 -4.44 17.81
CA GLU A 166 14.00 -4.07 19.21
C GLU A 166 13.30 -2.70 19.28
N SER A 167 12.23 -2.63 20.09
CA SER A 167 11.50 -1.39 20.35
C SER A 167 12.16 -0.60 21.48
N THR A 168 12.25 0.72 21.34
CA THR A 168 12.67 1.61 22.43
C THR A 168 11.58 1.72 23.51
N PRO A 169 11.89 2.19 24.72
CA PRO A 169 10.87 2.44 25.75
C PRO A 169 9.76 3.39 25.28
N GLU A 170 10.11 4.42 24.52
CA GLU A 170 9.17 5.39 23.95
C GLU A 170 8.25 4.77 22.90
N GLU A 171 8.79 3.87 22.07
CA GLU A 171 8.01 3.10 21.10
C GLU A 171 7.05 2.13 21.80
N ILE A 172 7.47 1.49 22.90
CA ILE A 172 6.62 0.58 23.68
C ILE A 172 5.44 1.35 24.30
N GLU A 173 5.69 2.53 24.89
CA GLU A 173 4.63 3.38 25.43
C GLU A 173 3.67 3.83 24.33
N PHE A 174 4.21 4.26 23.18
CA PHE A 174 3.40 4.68 22.02
C PHE A 174 2.46 3.59 21.53
N LEU A 175 2.91 2.33 21.49
CA LEU A 175 2.10 1.19 21.05
C LEU A 175 0.89 0.89 21.94
N THR A 176 0.78 1.50 23.12
CA THR A 176 -0.41 1.40 23.98
C THR A 176 -1.46 2.48 23.71
N GLN A 177 -1.15 3.48 22.88
CA GLN A 177 -2.00 4.63 22.60
C GLN A 177 -2.90 4.36 21.36
N PRO A 178 -4.03 5.05 21.24
CA PRO A 178 -4.80 5.07 19.98
C PRO A 178 -3.94 5.55 18.81
N ASP A 179 -4.33 5.17 17.58
CA ASP A 179 -3.62 5.58 16.34
C ASP A 179 -2.13 5.16 16.31
N SER A 180 -1.74 4.12 17.07
CA SER A 180 -0.37 3.59 17.11
C SER A 180 -0.06 2.53 16.04
N SER A 181 -1.11 2.04 15.38
CA SER A 181 -1.07 1.14 14.24
C SER A 181 -2.16 1.51 13.23
N PHE A 182 -1.84 1.43 11.95
CA PHE A 182 -2.74 1.61 10.83
C PHE A 182 -2.67 0.39 9.91
#